data_AF-A0A7X7DCB1-F1
#
_entry.id   AF-A0A7X7DCB1-F1
#
_cell.length_a   1.000
_cell.length_b   1.000
_cell.length_c   1.000
_cell.angle_alpha   90.00
_cell.angle_beta   90.00
_cell.angle_gamma   90.00
#
_symmetry.space_group_name_H-M   'P 1'
#
loop_
_entity.id
_entity.type
_entity.pdbx_description
1 polymer ?
#
loop_
_entity_poly.entity_id
_entity_poly.type
_entity_poly.pdbx_seq_one_letter_code
_entity_poly.pdbx_strand_id
1 'polypeptide(L)'
;MTVRVGINGFGRIGRNFYRAVEALKAEGKTDIEIVAVNDLTTNDMLAHLLKYDSTLGRLGKDVSFDDNSLTVGGTKIGALAVKEGPASVPWGD
;
A
#
# COMPACT_ATOMS: atom_id res chain seq x y z
N MET A 1 -6.87 -1.15 19.40
CA MET A 1 -6.76 -2.52 18.85
C MET A 1 -6.63 -2.28 17.37
N THR A 2 -5.45 -2.55 16.83
CA THR A 2 -5.07 -2.11 15.49
C THR A 2 -5.83 -2.89 14.44
N VAL A 3 -6.46 -2.18 13.51
CA VAL A 3 -7.17 -2.79 12.37
C VAL A 3 -6.16 -2.99 11.26
N ARG A 4 -5.83 -4.24 10.96
CA ARG A 4 -4.93 -4.62 9.87
C ARG A 4 -5.72 -4.74 8.56
N VAL A 5 -5.25 -4.05 7.52
CA VAL A 5 -5.96 -3.94 6.23
C VAL A 5 -5.07 -4.41 5.09
N GLY A 6 -5.62 -5.31 4.27
CA GLY A 6 -5.10 -5.65 2.96
C GLY A 6 -5.83 -4.86 1.86
N ILE A 7 -5.11 -4.43 0.82
CA ILE A 7 -5.70 -3.72 -0.33
C ILE A 7 -5.62 -4.62 -1.56
N ASN A 8 -6.76 -5.00 -2.12
CA ASN A 8 -6.81 -5.74 -3.39
C ASN A 8 -7.09 -4.78 -4.55
N GLY A 9 -6.06 -4.52 -5.37
CA GLY A 9 -6.04 -3.50 -6.41
C GLY A 9 -5.40 -2.20 -5.92
N PHE A 10 -4.12 -1.98 -6.26
CA PHE A 10 -3.35 -0.79 -5.89
C PHE A 10 -3.33 0.27 -7.01
N GLY A 11 -4.50 0.41 -7.64
CA GLY A 11 -4.83 1.49 -8.58
C GLY A 11 -5.05 2.83 -7.88
N ARG A 12 -5.68 3.78 -8.58
CA ARG A 12 -5.85 5.15 -8.08
C ARG A 12 -6.54 5.23 -6.71
N ILE A 13 -7.63 4.49 -6.51
CA ILE A 13 -8.35 4.51 -5.23
C ILE A 13 -7.57 3.78 -4.12
N GLY A 14 -6.95 2.65 -4.40
CA GLY A 14 -6.11 1.94 -3.42
C GLY A 14 -4.95 2.80 -2.92
N ARG A 15 -4.26 3.52 -3.82
CA ARG A 15 -3.20 4.46 -3.45
C ARG A 15 -3.72 5.69 -2.72
N ASN A 16 -4.87 6.23 -3.10
CA ASN A 16 -5.48 7.35 -2.39
C ASN A 16 -5.94 6.96 -0.98
N PHE A 17 -6.48 5.75 -0.81
CA PHE A 17 -6.82 5.20 0.50
C PHE A 17 -5.56 5.09 1.38
N TYR A 18 -4.46 4.53 0.85
CA TYR A 18 -3.18 4.50 1.55
C TYR A 18 -2.74 5.90 1.99
N ARG A 19 -2.76 6.88 1.08
CA ARG A 19 -2.40 8.28 1.37
C ARG A 19 -3.27 8.90 2.47
N ALA A 20 -4.58 8.63 2.45
CA ALA A 20 -5.51 9.14 3.45
C ALA A 20 -5.26 8.52 4.84
N VAL A 21 -5.02 7.20 4.90
CA VAL A 21 -4.67 6.52 6.16
C VAL A 21 -3.37 7.10 6.73
N GLU A 22 -2.34 7.31 5.91
CA GLU A 22 -1.08 7.89 6.36
C GLU A 22 -1.23 9.32 6.88
N ALA A 23 -2.07 10.15 6.24
CA ALA A 23 -2.37 11.50 6.70
C ALA A 23 -3.09 11.47 8.06
N LEU A 24 -4.12 10.63 8.20
CA LEU A 24 -4.85 10.46 9.47
C LEU A 24 -3.96 9.88 10.58
N LYS A 25 -3.03 8.99 10.23
CA LYS A 25 -2.07 8.40 11.17
C LYS A 25 -1.09 9.44 11.69
N ALA A 26 -0.62 10.35 10.84
CA ALA A 26 0.22 11.48 11.26
C ALA A 26 -0.50 12.43 12.23
N GLU A 27 -1.83 12.54 12.13
CA GLU A 27 -2.68 13.29 13.06
C GLU A 27 -3.10 12.49 14.31
N GLY A 28 -2.71 11.22 14.42
CA GLY A 28 -3.12 10.34 15.53
C GLY A 28 -4.61 9.97 15.53
N LYS A 29 -5.28 10.08 14.38
CA LYS A 29 -6.74 9.92 14.23
C LYS A 29 -7.19 8.52 13.80
N THR A 30 -6.25 7.60 13.55
CA THR A 30 -6.56 6.23 13.12
C THR A 30 -5.54 5.24 13.68
N ASP A 31 -6.02 4.02 13.95
CA ASP A 31 -5.23 2.84 14.36
C ASP A 31 -5.31 1.77 13.25
N ILE A 32 -5.31 2.21 11.99
CA ILE A 32 -5.27 1.34 10.81
C ILE A 32 -3.82 1.09 10.41
N GLU A 33 -3.50 -0.17 10.16
CA GLU A 33 -2.23 -0.61 9.59
C GLU A 33 -2.47 -1.31 8.25
N ILE A 34 -1.87 -0.79 7.18
CA ILE A 34 -1.93 -1.43 5.86
C ILE A 34 -0.77 -2.41 5.77
N VAL A 35 -1.10 -3.70 5.73
CA VAL A 35 -0.12 -4.79 5.89
C VAL A 35 0.27 -5.44 4.56
N ALA A 36 -0.64 -5.41 3.58
CA ALA A 36 -0.40 -5.98 2.27
C ALA A 36 -1.17 -5.26 1.17
N VAL A 37 -0.61 -5.25 -0.03
CA VAL A 37 -1.28 -4.87 -1.28
C VAL A 37 -1.19 -6.03 -2.26
N ASN A 38 -2.27 -6.32 -2.97
CA ASN A 38 -2.29 -7.27 -4.08
C ASN A 38 -2.58 -6.50 -5.39
N ASP A 39 -1.69 -6.62 -6.36
CA ASP A 39 -1.84 -6.03 -7.70
C ASP A 39 -1.09 -6.87 -8.75
N LEU A 40 -1.43 -6.74 -10.03
CA LEU A 40 -0.85 -7.55 -11.10
C LEU A 40 0.31 -6.87 -11.83
N THR A 41 0.67 -5.66 -11.40
CA THR A 41 1.87 -4.96 -11.89
C THR A 41 3.08 -5.22 -10.99
N THR A 42 4.25 -4.72 -11.41
CA THR A 42 5.52 -4.93 -10.72
C THR A 42 5.67 -3.98 -9.52
N ASN A 43 6.42 -4.40 -8.51
CA ASN A 43 6.61 -3.62 -7.28
C ASN A 43 7.30 -2.27 -7.53
N ASP A 44 8.18 -2.18 -8.53
CA ASP A 44 8.82 -0.93 -8.95
C ASP A 44 7.79 0.08 -9.47
N MET A 45 6.82 -0.39 -10.26
CA MET A 45 5.73 0.43 -10.77
C MET A 45 4.81 0.88 -9.64
N LEU A 46 4.43 -0.03 -8.73
CA LEU A 46 3.60 0.32 -7.56
C LEU A 46 4.29 1.37 -6.69
N ALA A 47 5.58 1.19 -6.39
CA ALA A 47 6.39 2.14 -5.63
C ALA A 47 6.41 3.51 -6.32
N HIS A 48 6.66 3.52 -7.64
CA HIS A 48 6.70 4.74 -8.43
C HIS A 48 5.36 5.49 -8.38
N LEU A 49 4.25 4.79 -8.65
CA LEU A 49 2.90 5.37 -8.68
C LEU A 49 2.39 5.78 -7.30
N LEU A 50 2.89 5.17 -6.23
CA LEU A 50 2.60 5.60 -4.89
C LEU A 50 3.39 6.87 -4.54
N LYS A 51 4.67 6.93 -4.90
CA LYS A 51 5.55 8.08 -4.65
C LYS A 51 5.11 9.31 -5.43
N TYR A 52 4.71 9.13 -6.69
CA TYR A 52 4.36 10.21 -7.62
C TYR A 52 2.90 10.07 -8.07
N ASP A 53 2.09 11.08 -7.76
CA ASP A 53 0.73 11.20 -8.29
C ASP A 53 0.58 12.56 -8.96
N SER A 54 0.00 12.59 -10.17
CA SER A 54 -0.14 13.84 -10.94
C SER A 54 -1.16 14.81 -10.34
N THR A 55 -2.13 14.33 -9.58
CA THR A 55 -3.20 15.15 -8.97
C THR A 55 -2.85 15.52 -7.54
N LEU A 56 -2.32 14.58 -6.76
CA LEU A 56 -2.00 14.78 -5.34
C LEU A 56 -0.52 15.11 -5.09
N GLY A 57 0.30 15.13 -6.13
CA GLY A 57 1.73 15.37 -6.03
C GLY A 57 2.50 14.22 -5.37
N ARG A 58 3.67 14.55 -4.83
CA ARG A 58 4.57 13.58 -4.19
C ARG A 58 4.04 13.17 -2.82
N LEU A 59 4.23 11.90 -2.45
CA LEU A 59 3.82 11.38 -1.14
C LEU A 59 4.53 12.07 0.05
N GLY A 60 5.74 12.61 -0.16
CA GLY A 60 6.55 13.20 0.92
C GLY A 60 7.25 12.17 1.81
N LYS A 61 7.20 10.88 1.45
CA LYS A 61 7.94 9.78 2.07
C LYS A 61 8.85 9.11 1.06
N ASP A 62 9.94 8.53 1.55
CA ASP A 62 10.71 7.59 0.74
C ASP A 62 9.91 6.33 0.51
N VAL A 63 9.89 5.91 -0.75
CA VAL A 63 9.23 4.69 -1.20
C VAL A 63 10.28 3.89 -1.96
N SER A 64 10.53 2.68 -1.47
CA SER A 64 11.37 1.67 -2.11
C SER A 64 10.59 0.36 -2.21
N PHE A 65 11.18 -0.62 -2.89
CA PHE A 65 10.59 -1.94 -3.06
C PHE A 65 11.69 -3.01 -3.03
N ASP A 66 11.27 -4.23 -2.73
CA ASP A 66 12.01 -5.46 -3.01
C ASP A 66 11.07 -6.44 -3.75
N ASP A 67 11.52 -7.68 -3.94
CA ASP A 67 10.75 -8.69 -4.68
C ASP A 67 9.38 -9.00 -4.05
N ASN A 68 9.21 -8.75 -2.74
CA ASN A 68 8.05 -9.19 -1.98
C ASN A 68 7.30 -8.05 -1.28
N SER A 69 7.73 -6.79 -1.44
CA SER A 69 7.20 -5.69 -0.64
C SER A 69 7.43 -4.29 -1.21
N LEU A 70 6.65 -3.36 -0.68
CA LEU A 70 6.91 -1.93 -0.72
C LEU A 70 7.38 -1.48 0.68
N THR A 71 8.37 -0.59 0.74
CA THR A 71 8.78 0.06 1.99
C THR A 71 8.52 1.56 1.88
N VAL A 72 7.66 2.10 2.73
CA VAL A 72 7.24 3.50 2.74
C VAL A 72 7.60 4.15 4.07
N GLY A 73 8.52 5.11 4.05
CA GLY A 73 8.99 5.79 5.27
C GLY A 73 9.48 4.82 6.34
N GLY A 74 10.13 3.73 5.94
CA GLY A 74 10.61 2.66 6.83
C GLY A 74 9.57 1.60 7.21
N THR A 75 8.29 1.76 6.82
CA THR A 75 7.24 0.77 7.06
C THR A 75 7.16 -0.20 5.87
N LYS A 76 7.32 -1.50 6.13
CA LYS A 76 7.26 -2.56 5.12
C LYS A 76 5.82 -3.06 4.94
N ILE A 77 5.39 -3.21 3.69
CA ILE A 77 4.04 -3.64 3.29
C ILE A 77 4.22 -4.78 2.29
N GLY A 78 3.61 -5.93 2.53
CA GLY A 78 3.67 -7.05 1.59
C GLY A 78 3.11 -6.66 0.21
N ALA A 79 3.79 -7.05 -0.86
CA ALA A 79 3.35 -6.84 -2.23
C ALA A 79 3.11 -8.20 -2.87
N LEU A 80 1.85 -8.47 -3.22
CA LEU A 80 1.36 -9.74 -3.73
C LEU A 80 0.85 -9.57 -5.17
N ALA A 81 0.89 -10.65 -5.94
CA ALA A 81 0.42 -10.69 -7.33
C ALA A 81 -0.44 -11.93 -7.62
N VAL A 82 -1.43 -12.16 -6.76
CA VAL A 82 -2.40 -13.27 -6.87
C VAL A 82 -3.49 -12.89 -7.87
N LYS A 83 -3.60 -13.65 -8.95
CA LYS A 83 -4.52 -13.42 -10.09
C LYS A 83 -5.81 -14.24 -9.99
N GLU A 84 -5.81 -15.26 -9.14
CA GLU A 84 -6.89 -16.22 -8.94
C GLU A 84 -8.11 -15.59 -8.25
N GLY A 85 -7.93 -14.42 -7.65
CA GLY A 85 -8.97 -13.61 -7.05
C GLY A 85 -8.75 -13.35 -5.55
N PRO A 86 -9.60 -12.50 -4.93
CA PRO A 86 -9.39 -12.01 -3.56
C PRO A 86 -9.39 -13.10 -2.50
N ALA A 87 -10.12 -14.20 -2.73
CA ALA A 87 -10.22 -15.32 -1.80
C ALA A 87 -8.96 -16.18 -1.76
N SER A 88 -8.13 -16.13 -2.81
CA SER A 88 -6.87 -16.89 -2.90
C SER A 88 -5.68 -16.14 -2.32
N VAL A 89 -5.87 -14.87 -1.94
CA VAL A 89 -4.80 -14.08 -1.33
C VAL A 89 -4.63 -14.54 0.13
N PRO A 90 -3.40 -14.83 0.59
CA PRO A 90 -3.13 -15.33 1.94
C PRO A 90 -3.23 -14.21 3.00
N TRP A 91 -4.41 -13.63 3.20
CA TRP A 91 -4.60 -12.50 4.13
C TRP A 91 -4.32 -12.82 5.60
N GLY A 92 -4.39 -14.11 5.97
CA GLY A 92 -4.23 -14.58 7.34
C GLY A 92 -2.79 -14.87 7.75
N ASP A 93 -1.87 -14.90 6.79
CA ASP A 93 -0.44 -15.18 6.99
C ASP A 93 0.35 -13.88 7.28
#